data_AF-A0AAJ1T4R3-F1
#
_entry.id   AF-A0AAJ1T4R3-F1
#
_cell.length_a   1.000
_cell.length_b   1.000
_cell.length_c   1.000
_cell.angle_alpha   90.00
_cell.angle_beta   90.00
_cell.angle_gamma   90.00
#
_symmetry.space_group_name_H-M   'P 1'
#
loop_
_entity.id
_entity.type
_entity.pdbx_description
1 polymer ?
#
loop_
_entity_poly.entity_id
_entity_poly.type
_entity_poly.pdbx_seq_one_letter_code
_entity_poly.pdbx_strand_id
1 'polypeptide(L)'
;MIDEFAKDNLHGRLRRDRETLVWKLDGLSEYDTRRPLTVTGSNLLGLVKHVANVEARYFGEVFGCAFPEPLPRWQDHDGSDLWATEDESRDQIIDFYRRTWEHADARIEELPLDAPGHVPWWPEPHSHTNLFAVMVHVLGETNRHAGHADILREGVDGRTGMRPEHEVQTDEEARDAYCAKIERAARSAASAKHRGPVPRDLMFDRHDGGRESRRGRGWPPRPGWGGGQ
;
A
#
# COMPACT_ATOMS: atom_id res chain seq x y z
N MET A 1 -23.45 15.15 16.80
CA MET A 1 -24.09 14.65 15.56
C MET A 1 -23.07 14.42 14.46
N ILE A 2 -22.13 15.34 14.20
CA ILE A 2 -21.08 15.10 13.19
C ILE A 2 -20.07 14.03 13.61
N ASP A 3 -19.73 13.96 14.90
CA ASP A 3 -18.72 13.01 15.41
C ASP A 3 -19.16 11.55 15.23
N GLU A 4 -20.37 11.19 15.67
CA GLU A 4 -20.93 9.85 15.44
C GLU A 4 -21.02 9.51 13.94
N PHE A 5 -21.50 10.44 13.11
CA PHE A 5 -21.55 10.22 11.67
C PHE A 5 -20.15 10.00 11.06
N ALA A 6 -19.15 10.74 11.51
CA ALA A 6 -17.77 10.59 11.06
C ALA A 6 -17.17 9.26 11.53
N LYS A 7 -17.42 8.89 12.79
CA LYS A 7 -16.97 7.63 13.38
C LYS A 7 -17.58 6.44 12.64
N ASP A 8 -18.89 6.44 12.42
CA ASP A 8 -19.61 5.41 11.68
C ASP A 8 -19.09 5.27 10.24
N ASN A 9 -18.80 6.39 9.57
CA ASN A 9 -18.26 6.37 8.20
C ASN A 9 -16.85 5.78 8.16
N LEU A 10 -15.96 6.23 9.04
CA LEU A 10 -14.58 5.75 9.08
C LEU A 10 -14.53 4.28 9.47
N HIS A 11 -15.28 3.88 10.49
CA HIS A 11 -15.33 2.50 10.98
C HIS A 11 -15.97 1.56 9.95
N GLY A 12 -17.11 1.95 9.38
CA GLY A 12 -17.79 1.20 8.33
C GLY A 12 -16.96 1.09 7.05
N ARG A 13 -16.07 2.05 6.77
CA ARG A 13 -15.13 1.92 5.66
C ARG A 13 -13.96 0.99 6.00
N LEU A 14 -13.39 1.11 7.19
CA LEU A 14 -12.33 0.20 7.65
C LEU A 14 -12.78 -1.26 7.60
N ARG A 15 -13.99 -1.58 8.06
CA ARG A 15 -14.61 -2.92 7.95
C ARG A 15 -14.63 -3.45 6.52
N ARG A 16 -15.04 -2.63 5.56
CA ARG A 16 -15.10 -3.03 4.14
C ARG A 16 -13.72 -3.21 3.52
N ASP A 17 -12.77 -2.33 3.84
CA ASP A 17 -11.44 -2.37 3.25
C ASP A 17 -10.61 -3.56 3.80
N ARG A 18 -10.82 -3.91 5.07
CA ARG A 18 -10.35 -5.15 5.71
C ARG A 18 -10.80 -6.41 4.96
N GLU A 19 -12.10 -6.51 4.68
CA GLU A 19 -12.66 -7.62 3.89
C GLU A 19 -12.06 -7.68 2.49
N THR A 20 -11.95 -6.53 1.80
CA THR A 20 -11.30 -6.43 0.49
C THR A 20 -9.89 -7.01 0.52
N LEU A 21 -9.09 -6.64 1.53
CA LEU A 21 -7.69 -7.08 1.61
C LEU A 21 -7.58 -8.60 1.81
N VAL A 22 -8.41 -9.19 2.66
CA VAL A 22 -8.44 -10.66 2.87
C VAL A 22 -8.92 -11.38 1.61
N TRP A 23 -9.97 -10.89 0.96
CA TRP A 23 -10.50 -11.46 -0.29
C TRP A 23 -9.44 -11.54 -1.40
N LYS A 24 -8.41 -10.68 -1.40
CA LYS A 24 -7.30 -10.78 -2.36
C LYS A 24 -6.51 -12.08 -2.28
N LEU A 25 -6.67 -12.87 -1.22
CA LEU A 25 -6.06 -14.20 -1.09
C LEU A 25 -6.94 -15.33 -1.65
N ASP A 26 -8.22 -15.08 -1.93
CA ASP A 26 -9.19 -16.13 -2.25
C ASP A 26 -8.86 -16.83 -3.56
N GLY A 27 -8.92 -18.16 -3.55
CA GLY A 27 -8.65 -19.00 -4.72
C GLY A 27 -7.18 -19.09 -5.12
N LEU A 28 -6.25 -18.43 -4.41
CA LEU A 28 -4.82 -18.56 -4.67
C LEU A 28 -4.21 -19.78 -4.00
N SER A 29 -3.18 -20.33 -4.65
CA SER A 29 -2.31 -21.34 -4.06
C SER A 29 -1.49 -20.76 -2.91
N GLU A 30 -1.05 -21.60 -1.97
CA GLU A 30 -0.11 -21.16 -0.91
C GLU A 30 1.14 -20.48 -1.51
N TYR A 31 1.66 -21.03 -2.60
CA TYR A 31 2.82 -20.48 -3.30
C TYR A 31 2.56 -19.06 -3.83
N ASP A 32 1.44 -18.83 -4.52
CA ASP A 32 1.15 -17.51 -5.13
C ASP A 32 0.88 -16.42 -4.10
N THR A 33 0.37 -16.78 -2.92
CA THR A 33 0.18 -15.80 -1.84
C THR A 33 1.51 -15.34 -1.23
N ARG A 34 2.56 -16.16 -1.27
CA ARG A 34 3.84 -15.94 -0.57
C ARG A 34 4.99 -15.50 -1.46
N ARG A 35 4.97 -15.89 -2.74
CA ARG A 35 6.10 -15.64 -3.64
C ARG A 35 6.31 -14.15 -3.86
N PRO A 36 7.57 -13.70 -4.07
CA PRO A 36 7.83 -12.35 -4.55
C PRO A 36 7.08 -12.03 -5.85
N LEU A 37 6.32 -10.94 -5.86
CA LEU A 37 5.60 -10.42 -7.03
C LEU A 37 6.19 -9.11 -7.55
N THR A 38 7.16 -8.55 -6.84
CA THR A 38 7.89 -7.34 -7.23
C THR A 38 9.40 -7.51 -7.02
N VAL A 39 10.19 -6.62 -7.62
CA VAL A 39 11.66 -6.55 -7.43
C VAL A 39 12.09 -6.21 -5.99
N THR A 40 11.13 -5.81 -5.14
CA THR A 40 11.36 -5.56 -3.71
C THR A 40 10.88 -6.70 -2.82
N GLY A 41 10.33 -7.78 -3.38
CA GLY A 41 9.87 -8.94 -2.62
C GLY A 41 8.43 -8.84 -2.10
N SER A 42 7.68 -7.81 -2.48
CA SER A 42 6.28 -7.65 -2.04
C SER A 42 5.43 -8.83 -2.51
N ASN A 43 4.60 -9.36 -1.62
CA ASN A 43 3.74 -10.52 -1.83
C ASN A 43 2.40 -10.31 -1.10
N LEU A 44 1.36 -11.03 -1.50
CA LEU A 44 -0.01 -10.79 -1.03
C LEU A 44 -0.20 -11.11 0.46
N LEU A 45 0.33 -12.24 0.94
CA LEU A 45 0.16 -12.68 2.33
C LEU A 45 0.90 -11.75 3.31
N GLY A 46 2.07 -11.26 2.89
CA GLY A 46 2.84 -10.26 3.61
C GLY A 46 2.10 -8.93 3.79
N LEU A 47 1.36 -8.47 2.77
CA LEU A 47 0.54 -7.26 2.89
C LEU A 47 -0.56 -7.45 3.96
N VAL A 48 -1.23 -8.60 3.99
CA VAL A 48 -2.25 -8.92 5.01
C VAL A 48 -1.63 -8.96 6.41
N LYS A 49 -0.49 -9.67 6.57
CA LYS A 49 0.24 -9.73 7.85
C LYS A 49 0.65 -8.36 8.35
N HIS A 50 1.19 -7.52 7.47
CA HIS A 50 1.59 -6.16 7.81
C HIS A 50 0.42 -5.32 8.33
N VAL A 51 -0.70 -5.28 7.59
CA VAL A 51 -1.87 -4.48 8.01
C VAL A 51 -2.46 -5.01 9.32
N ALA A 52 -2.45 -6.33 9.55
CA ALA A 52 -2.85 -6.89 10.83
C ALA A 52 -1.99 -6.40 12.00
N ASN A 53 -0.67 -6.36 11.84
CA ASN A 53 0.24 -5.83 12.86
C ASN A 53 0.05 -4.33 13.09
N VAL A 54 -0.11 -3.55 12.02
CA VAL A 54 -0.41 -2.11 12.09
C VAL A 54 -1.67 -1.89 12.92
N GLU A 55 -2.76 -2.57 12.58
CA GLU A 55 -4.04 -2.36 13.23
C GLU A 55 -4.05 -2.76 14.71
N ALA A 56 -3.45 -3.92 15.04
CA ALA A 56 -3.33 -4.39 16.43
C ALA A 56 -2.55 -3.40 17.30
N ARG A 57 -1.48 -2.83 16.74
CA ARG A 57 -0.64 -1.84 17.43
C ARG A 57 -1.37 -0.51 17.62
N TYR A 58 -1.96 0.04 16.55
CA TYR A 58 -2.58 1.36 16.58
C TYR A 58 -3.87 1.43 17.39
N PHE A 59 -4.73 0.40 17.37
CA PHE A 59 -5.93 0.41 18.21
C PHE A 59 -5.68 -0.15 19.61
N GLY A 60 -4.55 -0.82 19.83
CA GLY A 60 -4.17 -1.34 21.13
C GLY A 60 -3.25 -0.40 21.93
N GLU A 61 -1.95 -0.46 21.63
CA GLU A 61 -0.89 0.21 22.41
C GLU A 61 -1.11 1.72 22.55
N VAL A 62 -1.57 2.39 21.49
CA VAL A 62 -1.77 3.85 21.43
C VAL A 62 -2.84 4.35 22.41
N PHE A 63 -3.80 3.49 22.76
CA PHE A 63 -4.92 3.81 23.66
C PHE A 63 -4.86 3.03 24.99
N GLY A 64 -3.67 2.53 25.36
CA GLY A 64 -3.44 1.88 26.65
C GLY A 64 -4.13 0.52 26.85
N CYS A 65 -4.61 -0.11 25.76
CA CYS A 65 -5.25 -1.42 25.79
C CYS A 65 -4.53 -2.34 24.80
N ALA A 66 -3.33 -2.80 25.17
CA ALA A 66 -2.50 -3.61 24.29
C ALA A 66 -3.23 -4.86 23.77
N PHE A 67 -2.94 -5.23 22.52
CA PHE A 67 -3.46 -6.47 21.95
C PHE A 67 -3.00 -7.67 22.79
N PRO A 68 -3.86 -8.68 23.06
CA PRO A 68 -3.52 -9.76 23.97
C PRO A 68 -2.36 -10.65 23.51
N GLU A 69 -2.15 -10.79 22.21
CA GLU A 69 -1.04 -11.57 21.65
C GLU A 69 0.22 -10.71 21.50
N PRO A 70 1.42 -11.29 21.69
CA PRO A 70 2.66 -10.57 21.57
C PRO A 70 2.88 -10.07 20.15
N LEU A 71 3.10 -8.76 20.00
CA LEU A 71 3.52 -8.14 18.76
C LEU A 71 5.05 -7.91 18.79
N PRO A 72 5.74 -7.98 17.63
CA PRO A 72 7.10 -7.47 17.53
C PRO A 72 7.16 -6.01 18.01
N ARG A 73 8.27 -5.59 18.61
CA ARG A 73 8.42 -4.19 19.01
C ARG A 73 8.51 -3.33 17.75
N TRP A 74 7.93 -2.13 17.78
CA TRP A 74 8.04 -1.20 16.65
C TRP A 74 9.50 -0.84 16.33
N GLN A 75 10.35 -0.72 17.35
CA GLN A 75 11.78 -0.41 17.16
C GLN A 75 12.54 -1.52 16.43
N ASP A 76 12.00 -2.74 16.44
CA ASP A 76 12.58 -3.91 15.79
C ASP A 76 11.95 -4.11 14.38
N HIS A 77 11.14 -3.15 13.90
CA HIS A 77 10.54 -3.20 12.57
C HIS A 77 11.60 -2.98 11.48
N ASP A 78 11.94 -4.06 10.80
CA ASP A 78 12.87 -4.11 9.67
C ASP A 78 12.17 -4.44 8.33
N GLY A 79 10.84 -4.46 8.32
CA GLY A 79 10.02 -4.92 7.20
C GLY A 79 9.73 -6.43 7.19
N SER A 80 10.15 -7.19 8.20
CA SER A 80 9.84 -8.62 8.34
C SER A 80 8.34 -8.92 8.48
N ASP A 81 7.51 -7.95 8.88
CA ASP A 81 6.06 -8.10 8.92
C ASP A 81 5.40 -8.13 7.53
N LEU A 82 6.13 -7.76 6.47
CA LEU A 82 5.74 -7.95 5.07
C LEU A 82 6.10 -9.34 4.52
N TRP A 83 6.51 -10.27 5.40
CA TRP A 83 6.91 -11.62 5.04
C TRP A 83 6.32 -12.64 6.01
N ALA A 84 5.62 -13.65 5.47
CA ALA A 84 5.20 -14.84 6.20
C ALA A 84 6.27 -15.93 6.07
N THR A 85 6.79 -16.42 7.20
CA THR A 85 7.79 -17.49 7.22
C THR A 85 7.19 -18.84 6.79
N GLU A 86 8.04 -19.83 6.56
CA GLU A 86 7.63 -21.20 6.25
C GLU A 86 6.75 -21.85 7.34
N ASP A 87 6.93 -21.42 8.59
CA ASP A 87 6.20 -21.96 9.76
C ASP A 87 4.87 -21.23 10.02
N GLU A 88 4.65 -20.08 9.38
CA GLU A 88 3.40 -19.34 9.45
C GLU A 88 2.46 -19.79 8.32
N SER A 89 1.32 -20.36 8.67
CA SER A 89 0.26 -20.67 7.70
C SER A 89 -0.54 -19.42 7.30
N ARG A 90 -1.13 -19.45 6.11
CA ARG A 90 -2.07 -18.41 5.66
C ARG A 90 -3.23 -18.25 6.63
N ASP A 91 -3.80 -19.35 7.10
CA ASP A 91 -4.95 -19.34 8.00
C ASP A 91 -4.61 -18.70 9.35
N GLN A 92 -3.42 -18.98 9.92
CA GLN A 92 -2.97 -18.32 11.15
C GLN A 92 -2.90 -16.80 11.00
N ILE A 93 -2.41 -16.30 9.85
CA ILE A 93 -2.31 -14.87 9.56
C ILE A 93 -3.70 -14.25 9.39
N ILE A 94 -4.59 -14.91 8.65
CA ILE A 94 -5.97 -14.43 8.46
C ILE A 94 -6.71 -14.41 9.79
N ASP A 95 -6.59 -15.46 10.60
CA ASP A 95 -7.27 -15.54 11.89
C ASP A 95 -6.68 -14.53 12.90
N PHE A 96 -5.37 -14.28 12.86
CA PHE A 96 -4.76 -13.17 13.62
C PHE A 96 -5.34 -11.82 13.20
N TYR A 97 -5.52 -11.59 11.89
CA TYR A 97 -6.10 -10.34 11.42
C TYR A 97 -7.57 -10.20 11.87
N ARG A 98 -8.36 -11.27 11.83
CA ARG A 98 -9.75 -11.28 12.34
C ARG A 98 -9.83 -10.95 13.82
N ARG A 99 -8.97 -11.54 14.66
CA ARG A 99 -8.91 -11.20 16.10
C ARG A 99 -8.47 -9.75 16.32
N THR A 100 -7.59 -9.25 15.45
CA THR A 100 -7.22 -7.83 15.45
C THR A 100 -8.42 -6.93 15.14
N TRP A 101 -9.29 -7.31 14.19
CA TRP A 101 -10.50 -6.56 13.88
C TRP A 101 -11.43 -6.49 15.08
N GLU A 102 -11.64 -7.61 15.78
CA GLU A 102 -12.49 -7.66 16.98
C GLU A 102 -11.95 -6.73 18.07
N HIS A 103 -10.65 -6.74 18.31
CA HIS A 103 -10.00 -5.83 19.26
C HIS A 103 -10.16 -4.37 18.85
N ALA A 104 -9.85 -4.05 17.59
CA ALA A 104 -9.96 -2.70 17.05
C ALA A 104 -11.40 -2.18 17.08
N ASP A 105 -12.38 -3.02 16.72
CA ASP A 105 -13.80 -2.67 16.72
C ASP A 105 -14.29 -2.35 18.13
N ALA A 106 -13.93 -3.17 19.12
CA ALA A 106 -14.28 -2.90 20.51
C ALA A 106 -13.69 -1.57 21.00
N ARG A 107 -12.42 -1.28 20.66
CA ARG A 107 -11.77 -0.01 21.04
C ARG A 107 -12.38 1.20 20.35
N ILE A 108 -12.68 1.08 19.05
CA ILE A 108 -13.36 2.13 18.31
C ILE A 108 -14.73 2.39 18.93
N GLU A 109 -15.53 1.36 19.20
CA GLU A 109 -16.87 1.51 19.77
C GLU A 109 -16.86 2.15 21.17
N GLU A 110 -15.93 1.75 22.03
CA GLU A 110 -15.80 2.24 23.42
C GLU A 110 -15.38 3.72 23.50
N LEU A 111 -14.48 4.18 22.63
CA LEU A 111 -13.82 5.48 22.77
C LEU A 111 -14.52 6.60 21.98
N PRO A 112 -14.62 7.84 22.50
CA PRO A 112 -15.02 8.99 21.69
C PRO A 112 -13.93 9.34 20.66
N LEU A 113 -14.29 10.03 19.57
CA LEU A 113 -13.34 10.36 18.48
C LEU A 113 -12.17 11.24 18.94
N ASP A 114 -12.38 12.09 19.94
CA ASP A 114 -11.36 12.96 20.52
C ASP A 114 -10.59 12.28 21.67
N ALA A 115 -10.83 10.99 21.93
CA ALA A 115 -10.09 10.23 22.94
C ALA A 115 -8.58 10.35 22.70
N PRO A 116 -7.81 10.78 23.70
CA PRO A 116 -6.37 11.00 23.54
C PRO A 116 -5.65 9.68 23.30
N GLY A 117 -4.72 9.70 22.35
CA GLY A 117 -3.80 8.61 22.06
C GLY A 117 -2.37 9.10 22.02
N HIS A 118 -1.41 8.19 22.18
CA HIS A 118 0.01 8.50 22.07
C HIS A 118 0.72 7.48 21.18
N VAL A 119 1.30 7.96 20.08
CA VAL A 119 2.04 7.17 19.10
C VAL A 119 3.54 7.44 19.26
N PRO A 120 4.28 6.59 19.99
CA PRO A 120 5.67 6.88 20.37
C PRO A 120 6.67 6.89 19.20
N TRP A 121 6.26 6.43 18.02
CA TRP A 121 7.07 6.42 16.80
C TRP A 121 6.70 7.52 15.80
N TRP A 122 5.74 8.37 16.12
CA TRP A 122 5.47 9.57 15.32
C TRP A 122 6.33 10.75 15.81
N PRO A 123 6.76 11.64 14.91
CA PRO A 123 7.57 12.79 15.30
C PRO A 123 6.74 13.78 16.12
N GLU A 124 7.36 14.44 17.09
CA GLU A 124 6.76 15.58 17.79
C GLU A 124 6.44 16.73 16.81
N PRO A 125 5.35 17.50 17.01
CA PRO A 125 4.35 17.39 18.07
C PRO A 125 3.21 16.39 17.76
N HIS A 126 3.35 15.53 16.74
CA HIS A 126 2.28 14.68 16.23
C HIS A 126 2.10 13.37 17.01
N SER A 127 3.06 13.01 17.88
CA SER A 127 2.99 11.82 18.75
C SER A 127 1.76 11.83 19.66
N HIS A 128 1.35 13.02 20.12
CA HIS A 128 0.10 13.24 20.83
C HIS A 128 -1.05 13.40 19.83
N THR A 129 -1.96 12.45 19.83
CA THR A 129 -3.00 12.33 18.81
C THR A 129 -4.35 11.96 19.44
N ASN A 130 -5.33 11.61 18.61
CA ASN A 130 -6.63 11.13 19.06
C ASN A 130 -7.16 9.98 18.19
N LEU A 131 -8.26 9.36 18.61
CA LEU A 131 -8.89 8.26 17.88
C LEU A 131 -9.20 8.60 16.44
N PHE A 132 -9.74 9.79 16.16
CA PHE A 132 -10.02 10.24 14.79
C PHE A 132 -8.77 10.18 13.90
N ALA A 133 -7.66 10.76 14.34
CA ALA A 133 -6.42 10.77 13.57
C ALA A 133 -5.84 9.36 13.36
N VAL A 134 -5.94 8.48 14.38
CA VAL A 134 -5.52 7.08 14.26
C VAL A 134 -6.41 6.31 13.28
N MET A 135 -7.74 6.49 13.32
CA MET A 135 -8.66 5.87 12.37
C MET A 135 -8.36 6.30 10.93
N VAL A 136 -8.09 7.59 10.70
CA VAL A 136 -7.68 8.10 9.38
C VAL A 136 -6.36 7.47 8.93
N HIS A 137 -5.39 7.36 9.83
CA HIS A 137 -4.09 6.75 9.54
C HIS A 137 -4.24 5.27 9.14
N VAL A 138 -4.89 4.45 9.97
CA VAL A 138 -5.05 3.01 9.72
C VAL A 138 -5.90 2.75 8.48
N LEU A 139 -6.92 3.58 8.22
CA LEU A 139 -7.68 3.54 6.97
C LEU A 139 -6.80 3.83 5.76
N GLY A 140 -5.87 4.78 5.88
CA GLY A 140 -4.88 5.10 4.84
C GLY A 140 -3.94 3.94 4.56
N GLU A 141 -3.41 3.30 5.60
CA GLU A 141 -2.57 2.10 5.49
C GLU A 141 -3.34 0.96 4.80
N THR A 142 -4.54 0.66 5.28
CA THR A 142 -5.39 -0.41 4.73
C THR A 142 -5.69 -0.19 3.25
N ASN A 143 -6.12 1.02 2.86
CA ASN A 143 -6.40 1.35 1.46
C ASN A 143 -5.14 1.32 0.57
N ARG A 144 -4.00 1.81 1.08
CA ARG A 144 -2.73 1.77 0.36
C ARG A 144 -2.33 0.33 0.05
N HIS A 145 -2.43 -0.56 1.03
CA HIS A 145 -2.05 -1.96 0.87
C HIS A 145 -3.10 -2.78 0.09
N ALA A 146 -4.39 -2.44 0.17
CA ALA A 146 -5.42 -3.00 -0.71
C ALA A 146 -5.14 -2.65 -2.19
N GLY A 147 -4.78 -1.40 -2.49
CA GLY A 147 -4.38 -1.00 -3.84
C GLY A 147 -3.09 -1.67 -4.33
N HIS A 148 -2.13 -1.93 -3.45
CA HIS A 148 -0.99 -2.78 -3.81
C HIS A 148 -1.44 -4.20 -4.13
N ALA A 149 -2.31 -4.78 -3.30
CA ALA A 149 -2.82 -6.13 -3.50
C ALA A 149 -3.63 -6.27 -4.79
N ASP A 150 -4.35 -5.23 -5.25
CA ASP A 150 -5.00 -5.20 -6.56
C ASP A 150 -4.01 -5.48 -7.71
N ILE A 151 -2.92 -4.72 -7.77
CA ILE A 151 -1.91 -4.84 -8.83
C ILE A 151 -1.16 -6.17 -8.74
N LEU A 152 -0.85 -6.61 -7.51
CA LEU A 152 -0.20 -7.89 -7.30
C LEU A 152 -1.10 -9.05 -7.75
N ARG A 153 -2.41 -8.99 -7.43
CA ARG A 153 -3.38 -10.01 -7.82
C ARG A 153 -3.58 -10.05 -9.34
N GLU A 154 -3.71 -8.89 -9.97
CA GLU A 154 -3.79 -8.76 -11.43
C GLU A 154 -2.61 -9.48 -12.11
N GLY A 155 -1.40 -9.36 -11.57
CA GLY A 155 -0.21 -10.05 -12.08
C GLY A 155 -0.16 -11.56 -11.86
N VAL A 156 -1.02 -12.11 -11.00
CA VAL A 156 -1.08 -13.57 -10.71
C VAL A 156 -2.09 -14.26 -11.62
N ASP A 157 -3.31 -13.74 -11.71
CA ASP A 157 -4.42 -14.40 -12.42
C ASP A 157 -5.31 -13.44 -13.24
N GLY A 158 -4.92 -12.18 -13.37
CA GLY A 158 -5.67 -11.18 -14.15
C GLY A 158 -6.98 -10.71 -13.52
N ARG A 159 -7.31 -11.13 -12.28
CA ARG A 159 -8.50 -10.66 -11.57
C ARG A 159 -8.28 -9.25 -11.05
N THR A 160 -9.27 -8.40 -11.24
CA THR A 160 -9.29 -7.01 -10.76
C THR A 160 -10.59 -6.71 -10.02
N GLY A 161 -10.64 -5.61 -9.27
CA GLY A 161 -11.87 -5.11 -8.65
C GLY A 161 -11.68 -4.74 -7.19
N MET A 162 -12.49 -3.81 -6.69
CA MET A 162 -12.40 -3.33 -5.30
C MET A 162 -13.01 -4.31 -4.28
N ARG A 163 -13.90 -5.20 -4.73
CA ARG A 163 -14.67 -6.15 -3.89
C ARG A 163 -15.09 -7.38 -4.71
N PRO A 164 -15.51 -8.49 -4.06
CA PRO A 164 -16.00 -9.68 -4.77
C PRO A 164 -17.10 -9.37 -5.79
N GLU A 165 -18.05 -8.50 -5.46
CA GLU A 165 -19.15 -8.13 -6.34
C GLU A 165 -18.73 -7.24 -7.53
N HIS A 166 -17.53 -6.65 -7.45
CA HIS A 166 -16.94 -5.82 -8.50
C HIS A 166 -15.82 -6.56 -9.24
N GLU A 167 -15.69 -7.87 -9.03
CA GLU A 167 -14.64 -8.64 -9.64
C GLU A 167 -14.81 -8.71 -11.15
N VAL A 168 -13.73 -8.44 -11.87
CA VAL A 168 -13.68 -8.53 -13.32
C VAL A 168 -12.50 -9.39 -13.73
N GLN A 169 -12.80 -10.43 -14.51
CA GLN A 169 -11.80 -11.16 -15.28
C GLN A 169 -11.72 -10.52 -16.67
N THR A 170 -10.52 -10.12 -17.08
CA THR A 170 -10.32 -9.41 -18.35
C THR A 170 -9.98 -10.40 -19.46
N ASP A 171 -10.66 -10.29 -20.60
CA ASP A 171 -10.31 -11.00 -21.83
C ASP A 171 -8.91 -10.59 -22.32
N GLU A 172 -8.05 -11.58 -22.62
CA GLU A 172 -6.64 -11.33 -22.91
C GLU A 172 -6.44 -10.52 -24.19
N GLU A 173 -7.21 -10.80 -25.25
CA GLU A 173 -7.10 -10.07 -26.51
C GLU A 173 -7.55 -8.61 -26.35
N ALA A 174 -8.67 -8.39 -25.65
CA ALA A 174 -9.15 -7.05 -25.34
C ALA A 174 -8.15 -6.26 -24.47
N ARG A 175 -7.55 -6.91 -23.47
CA ARG A 175 -6.50 -6.33 -22.62
C ARG A 175 -5.30 -5.91 -23.46
N ASP A 176 -4.80 -6.80 -24.30
CA ASP A 176 -3.59 -6.55 -25.10
C ASP A 176 -3.82 -5.43 -26.12
N ALA A 177 -4.99 -5.40 -26.77
CA ALA A 177 -5.39 -4.32 -27.66
C ALA A 177 -5.46 -2.96 -26.93
N TYR A 178 -6.00 -2.95 -25.70
CA TYR A 178 -6.08 -1.76 -24.87
C TYR A 178 -4.69 -1.28 -24.40
N CYS A 179 -3.82 -2.19 -23.94
CA CYS A 179 -2.44 -1.90 -23.60
C CYS A 179 -1.67 -1.31 -24.78
N ALA A 180 -1.81 -1.89 -25.98
CA ALA A 180 -1.18 -1.36 -27.19
C ALA A 180 -1.68 0.06 -27.54
N LYS A 181 -2.96 0.36 -27.28
CA LYS A 181 -3.51 1.72 -27.45
C LYS A 181 -2.87 2.70 -26.47
N ILE A 182 -2.75 2.34 -25.19
CA ILE A 182 -2.09 3.18 -24.16
C ILE A 182 -0.62 3.44 -24.53
N GLU A 183 0.10 2.39 -24.93
CA GLU A 183 1.50 2.47 -25.29
C GLU A 183 1.74 3.41 -26.50
N ARG A 184 0.89 3.32 -27.52
CA ARG A 184 0.92 4.27 -28.65
C ARG A 184 0.73 5.71 -28.17
N ALA A 185 -0.26 5.96 -27.30
CA ALA A 185 -0.52 7.29 -26.76
C ALA A 185 0.69 7.82 -25.95
N ALA A 186 1.31 7.00 -25.11
CA ALA A 186 2.49 7.36 -24.33
C ALA A 186 3.67 7.75 -25.23
N ARG A 187 3.94 6.98 -26.29
CA ARG A 187 4.99 7.27 -27.27
C ARG A 187 4.73 8.56 -28.05
N SER A 188 3.49 8.78 -28.47
CA SER A 188 3.09 10.01 -29.16
C SER A 188 3.28 11.24 -28.27
N ALA A 189 2.88 11.17 -27.00
CA ALA A 189 3.07 12.26 -26.04
C ALA A 189 4.56 12.58 -25.80
N ALA A 190 5.42 11.57 -25.67
CA ALA A 190 6.86 11.74 -25.50
C ALA A 190 7.52 12.41 -26.72
N SER A 191 7.04 12.06 -27.93
CA SER A 191 7.53 12.59 -29.20
C SER A 191 7.05 14.02 -29.47
N ALA A 192 5.81 14.35 -29.08
CA ALA A 192 5.26 15.70 -29.20
C ALA A 192 6.02 16.72 -28.31
N LYS A 193 6.44 16.33 -27.10
CA LYS A 193 7.26 17.17 -26.21
C LYS A 193 8.67 17.42 -26.76
N HIS A 194 9.20 16.52 -27.60
CA HIS A 194 10.49 16.72 -28.28
C HIS A 194 10.40 17.62 -29.52
N ARG A 195 9.19 17.92 -30.03
CA ARG A 195 8.96 18.92 -31.09
C ARG A 195 8.60 20.27 -30.48
N GLY A 196 9.49 20.83 -29.65
CA GLY A 196 9.40 22.24 -29.23
C GLY A 196 9.32 23.19 -30.44
N PRO A 197 8.82 24.43 -30.26
CA PRO A 197 8.61 25.34 -31.38
C PRO A 197 9.93 25.52 -32.15
N VAL A 198 9.88 25.26 -33.45
CA VAL A 198 11.00 25.55 -34.36
C VAL A 198 11.32 27.03 -34.17
N PRO A 199 12.56 27.41 -33.78
CA PRO A 199 12.95 28.81 -33.74
C PRO A 199 12.65 29.42 -35.11
N ARG A 200 12.01 30.60 -35.13
CA ARG A 200 11.66 31.28 -36.39
C ARG A 200 12.87 31.75 -37.20
N ASP A 201 14.08 31.58 -36.67
CA ASP A 201 15.30 32.08 -37.30
C ASP A 201 16.26 30.93 -37.58
N LEU A 202 16.12 30.33 -38.76
CA LEU A 202 17.21 29.61 -39.44
C LEU A 202 17.21 29.97 -40.93
N MET A 203 17.55 31.23 -41.19
CA MET A 203 18.40 31.57 -42.33
C MET A 203 19.77 31.90 -41.73
N PHE A 204 20.81 31.29 -42.28
CA PHE A 204 22.25 31.46 -41.99
C PHE A 204 22.94 30.54 -40.96
N ASP A 205 23.55 29.50 -41.57
CA ASP A 205 24.99 29.30 -41.70
C ASP A 205 25.68 28.15 -40.96
N ARG A 206 26.56 27.50 -41.73
CA ARG A 206 27.38 26.35 -41.37
C ARG A 206 28.53 26.78 -40.45
N HIS A 207 28.90 25.97 -39.46
CA HIS A 207 30.25 25.40 -39.37
C HIS A 207 30.43 24.41 -38.20
N ASP A 208 31.28 23.43 -38.49
CA ASP A 208 31.98 22.41 -37.71
C ASP A 208 32.06 22.47 -36.18
N GLY A 209 32.12 21.26 -35.60
CA GLY A 209 33.13 20.95 -34.59
C GLY A 209 32.70 20.06 -33.42
N GLY A 210 33.32 18.87 -33.33
CA GLY A 210 33.84 18.39 -32.04
C GLY A 210 32.94 17.51 -31.17
N ARG A 211 33.23 16.21 -31.21
CA ARG A 211 32.69 15.11 -30.41
C ARG A 211 33.27 15.10 -28.99
N GLU A 212 32.46 14.85 -27.95
CA GLU A 212 32.96 14.24 -26.71
C GLU A 212 31.91 13.43 -25.95
N SER A 213 32.31 12.22 -25.53
CA SER A 213 31.49 11.18 -24.92
C SER A 213 31.64 11.17 -23.39
N ARG A 214 30.53 11.08 -22.64
CA ARG A 214 30.55 10.71 -21.21
C ARG A 214 29.93 9.32 -21.03
N ARG A 215 30.74 8.36 -20.57
CA ARG A 215 30.29 7.09 -20.00
C ARG A 215 30.22 7.19 -18.48
N GLY A 216 29.19 6.55 -17.92
CA GLY A 216 29.27 5.79 -16.67
C GLY A 216 29.09 6.55 -15.36
N ARG A 217 27.89 6.49 -14.78
CA ARG A 217 27.71 6.53 -13.31
C ARG A 217 26.83 5.36 -12.90
N GLY A 218 27.37 4.55 -11.99
CA GLY A 218 26.70 3.39 -11.40
C GLY A 218 25.54 3.77 -10.49
N TRP A 219 24.71 2.78 -10.17
CA TRP A 219 23.55 2.91 -9.29
C TRP A 219 23.96 3.12 -7.83
N PRO A 220 23.28 4.02 -7.08
CA PRO A 220 23.39 4.06 -5.63
C PRO A 220 22.46 3.03 -4.96
N PRO A 221 22.75 2.60 -3.72
CA PRO A 221 21.90 1.69 -2.95
C PRO A 221 20.63 2.38 -2.42
N ARG A 222 19.65 1.55 -2.05
CA ARG A 222 18.27 1.93 -1.66
C ARG A 222 18.24 2.80 -0.39
N PRO A 223 17.40 3.86 -0.33
CA PRO A 223 17.10 4.52 0.93
C PRO A 223 16.09 3.72 1.74
N GLY A 224 16.45 3.36 2.97
CA GLY A 224 15.51 2.95 4.01
C GLY A 224 14.70 4.17 4.46
N TRP A 225 13.41 3.98 4.70
CA TRP A 225 12.52 5.02 5.23
C TRP A 225 12.76 5.18 6.72
N GLY A 226 13.86 5.85 7.08
CA GLY A 226 14.11 6.35 8.44
C GLY A 226 13.78 7.84 8.47
N GLY A 227 12.63 8.20 9.06
CA GLY A 227 12.32 9.57 9.41
C GLY A 227 13.21 10.02 10.56
N GLY A 228 13.92 11.13 10.39
CA GLY A 228 14.72 11.73 11.44
C GLY A 228 14.78 13.24 11.29
N GLN A 229 14.03 13.95 12.12
CA GLN A 229 14.52 14.84 13.19
C GLN A 229 13.33 15.46 13.93
#